data_AF-A0A9Q0VV87-F1
#
_entry.id   AF-A0A9Q0VV87-F1
#
_cell.length_a   1.000
_cell.length_b   1.000
_cell.length_c   1.000
_cell.angle_alpha   90.00
_cell.angle_beta   90.00
_cell.angle_gamma   90.00
#
_symmetry.space_group_name_H-M   'P 1'
#
loop_
_entity.id
_entity.type
_entity.pdbx_description
1 polymer ?
#
loop_
_entity_poly.entity_id
_entity_poly.type
_entity_poly.pdbx_seq_one_letter_code
_entity_poly.pdbx_strand_id
1 'polypeptide(L)'
;MLTSYCCFLRFTRILLEEYGSHLARLATAIFGAMAENLHLDPELSKTYISESTGFVRVYRYPQCSMENEAWGINVHTDSSVLSVLNQDQVAGLQVLKDDNWLQVKPIPDTLIFNLGDMMQAISDDKYKSVKHRVKLNKEKDRFSICYFVFPAEGSVIHSSKYRPFTYSDFQAQVQQDVKTLGFKVGLERFRAAERELDFNGDGACTNGVGDHELIYSLFRLFLPSEMANGGGVIFHEPWQSYHAVL
;
A
#
# COMPACT_ATOMS: atom_id res chain seq x y z
N MET A 1 -7.19 3.17 -40.74
CA MET A 1 -6.43 2.52 -39.64
C MET A 1 -6.07 3.51 -38.54
N LEU A 2 -5.39 4.64 -38.83
CA LEU A 2 -4.98 5.66 -37.83
C LEU A 2 -6.14 6.24 -36.99
N THR A 3 -7.31 6.51 -37.59
CA THR A 3 -8.50 7.03 -36.89
C THR A 3 -9.02 6.06 -35.82
N SER A 4 -8.92 4.75 -36.07
CA SER A 4 -9.36 3.70 -35.14
C SER A 4 -8.45 3.60 -33.91
N TYR A 5 -7.13 3.76 -34.09
CA TYR A 5 -6.16 3.76 -32.99
C TYR A 5 -6.30 5.00 -32.11
N CYS A 6 -6.54 6.18 -32.69
CA CYS A 6 -6.81 7.40 -31.93
C CYS A 6 -8.08 7.28 -31.08
N CYS A 7 -9.15 6.70 -31.63
CA CYS A 7 -10.38 6.45 -30.88
C CYS A 7 -10.17 5.47 -29.72
N PHE A 8 -9.43 4.37 -29.96
CA PHE A 8 -9.11 3.39 -28.92
C PHE A 8 -8.28 4.00 -27.78
N LEU A 9 -7.20 4.71 -28.09
CA LEU A 9 -6.36 5.36 -27.07
C LEU A 9 -7.13 6.43 -26.29
N ARG A 10 -7.97 7.22 -26.97
CA ARG A 10 -8.83 8.21 -26.32
C ARG A 10 -9.84 7.57 -25.37
N PHE A 11 -10.48 6.47 -25.79
CA PHE A 11 -11.44 5.74 -24.97
C PHE A 11 -10.78 5.13 -23.74
N THR A 12 -9.66 4.43 -23.92
CA THR A 12 -8.89 3.84 -22.81
C THR A 12 -8.43 4.91 -21.83
N ARG A 13 -8.00 6.09 -22.31
CA ARG A 13 -7.63 7.21 -21.44
C ARG A 13 -8.79 7.67 -20.57
N ILE A 14 -9.96 7.92 -21.18
CA ILE A 14 -11.17 8.37 -20.44
C ILE A 14 -11.56 7.34 -19.38
N LEU A 15 -11.59 6.05 -19.75
CA LEU A 15 -11.91 4.98 -18.80
C LEU A 15 -10.91 4.88 -17.64
N LEU A 16 -9.60 5.02 -17.91
CA LEU A 16 -8.59 4.99 -16.86
C LEU A 16 -8.64 6.23 -15.96
N GLU A 17 -8.95 7.40 -16.51
CA GLU A 17 -9.19 8.63 -15.75
C GLU A 17 -10.40 8.47 -14.81
N GLU A 18 -11.53 7.97 -15.32
CA GLU A 18 -12.74 7.71 -14.53
C GLU A 18 -12.51 6.64 -13.46
N TYR A 19 -11.92 5.51 -13.83
CA TYR A 19 -11.59 4.45 -12.90
C TYR A 19 -10.60 4.92 -11.81
N GLY A 20 -9.60 5.71 -12.21
CA GLY A 20 -8.66 6.34 -11.28
C GLY A 20 -9.35 7.26 -10.26
N SER A 21 -10.32 8.06 -10.68
CA SER A 21 -11.10 8.92 -9.76
C SER A 21 -11.92 8.09 -8.77
N HIS A 22 -12.50 6.97 -9.19
CA HIS A 22 -13.19 6.05 -8.27
C HIS A 22 -12.22 5.42 -7.25
N LEU A 23 -11.04 4.99 -7.69
CA LEU A 23 -10.01 4.44 -6.79
C LEU A 23 -9.48 5.50 -5.82
N ALA A 24 -9.32 6.75 -6.27
CA ALA A 24 -8.93 7.89 -5.44
C ALA A 24 -9.97 8.14 -4.33
N ARG A 25 -11.26 8.15 -4.67
CA ARG A 25 -12.35 8.30 -3.69
C ARG A 25 -12.34 7.18 -2.65
N LEU A 26 -12.13 5.93 -3.07
CA LEU A 26 -12.01 4.79 -2.15
C LEU A 26 -10.79 4.93 -1.23
N ALA A 27 -9.65 5.31 -1.80
CA ALA A 27 -8.42 5.52 -1.03
C ALA A 27 -8.60 6.60 0.04
N THR A 28 -9.22 7.74 -0.32
CA THR A 28 -9.53 8.83 0.62
C THR A 28 -10.48 8.38 1.72
N ALA A 29 -11.54 7.64 1.39
CA ALA A 29 -12.48 7.15 2.40
C ALA A 29 -11.82 6.19 3.40
N ILE A 30 -11.01 5.24 2.90
CA ILE A 30 -10.29 4.28 3.75
C ILE A 30 -9.23 4.96 4.60
N PHE A 31 -8.46 5.88 4.02
CA PHE A 31 -7.49 6.67 4.78
C PHE A 31 -8.18 7.51 5.86
N GLY A 32 -9.33 8.13 5.56
CA GLY A 32 -10.13 8.88 6.54
C GLY A 32 -10.50 8.02 7.75
N ALA A 33 -11.05 6.82 7.52
CA ALA A 33 -11.37 5.88 8.59
C ALA A 33 -10.13 5.45 9.40
N MET A 34 -8.98 5.24 8.74
CA MET A 34 -7.72 4.92 9.41
C MET A 34 -7.20 6.11 10.24
N ALA A 35 -7.29 7.33 9.73
CA ALA A 35 -6.87 8.55 10.41
C ALA A 35 -7.70 8.80 11.67
N GLU A 36 -9.01 8.58 11.60
CA GLU A 36 -9.91 8.65 12.76
C GLU A 36 -9.54 7.59 13.82
N ASN A 37 -9.31 6.34 13.41
CA ASN A 37 -8.89 5.25 14.31
C ASN A 37 -7.48 5.44 14.92
N LEU A 38 -6.65 6.25 14.26
CA LEU A 38 -5.33 6.64 14.75
C LEU A 38 -5.37 7.94 15.58
N HIS A 39 -6.53 8.59 15.67
CA HIS A 39 -6.69 9.91 16.29
C HIS A 39 -5.71 10.95 15.72
N LEU A 40 -5.48 10.92 14.41
CA LEU A 40 -4.62 11.91 13.75
C LEU A 40 -5.28 13.29 13.77
N ASP A 41 -4.45 14.33 13.76
CA ASP A 41 -4.95 15.71 13.62
C ASP A 41 -5.72 15.87 12.28
N PRO A 42 -6.97 16.37 12.31
CA PRO A 42 -7.81 16.45 11.13
C PRO A 42 -7.24 17.34 10.02
N GLU A 43 -6.58 18.45 10.35
CA GLU A 43 -6.03 19.36 9.33
C GLU A 43 -4.75 18.81 8.71
N LEU A 44 -3.88 18.22 9.53
CA LEU A 44 -2.66 17.57 9.08
C LEU A 44 -2.96 16.33 8.22
N SER A 45 -3.93 15.52 8.62
CA SER A 45 -4.30 14.28 7.91
C SER A 45 -4.75 14.53 6.47
N LYS A 46 -5.41 15.67 6.19
CA LYS A 46 -5.78 16.08 4.82
C LYS A 46 -4.56 16.25 3.91
N THR A 47 -3.39 16.56 4.47
CA THR A 47 -2.15 16.71 3.70
C THR A 47 -1.45 15.39 3.42
N TYR A 48 -1.80 14.32 4.15
CA TYR A 48 -1.19 13.00 4.00
C TYR A 48 -1.74 12.18 2.85
N ILE A 49 -2.87 12.57 2.28
CA ILE A 49 -3.40 11.97 1.07
C ILE A 49 -3.81 13.07 0.10
N SER A 50 -3.20 13.10 -1.10
CA SER A 50 -3.56 14.07 -2.13
C SER A 50 -3.93 13.37 -3.43
N GLU A 51 -5.11 13.65 -3.97
CA GLU A 51 -5.51 13.13 -5.28
C GLU A 51 -4.53 13.60 -6.38
N SER A 52 -3.93 14.79 -6.24
CA SER A 52 -2.98 15.35 -7.21
C SER A 52 -1.66 14.57 -7.30
N THR A 53 -1.28 13.82 -6.27
CA THR A 53 -0.09 12.97 -6.27
C THR A 53 -0.42 11.52 -6.64
N GLY A 54 -1.72 11.20 -6.72
CA GLY A 54 -2.19 9.87 -7.05
C GLY A 54 -2.05 9.55 -8.53
N PHE A 55 -1.74 8.30 -8.84
CA PHE A 55 -1.70 7.84 -10.23
C PHE A 55 -2.07 6.36 -10.35
N VAL A 56 -2.60 6.01 -11.53
CA VAL A 56 -2.89 4.63 -11.92
C VAL A 56 -1.72 4.07 -12.71
N ARG A 57 -1.31 2.85 -12.37
CA ARG A 57 -0.33 2.07 -13.13
C ARG A 57 -0.96 0.74 -13.56
N VAL A 58 -0.91 0.48 -14.86
CA VAL A 58 -1.33 -0.78 -15.45
C VAL A 58 -0.11 -1.67 -15.65
N TYR A 59 -0.17 -2.88 -15.12
CA TYR A 59 0.87 -3.87 -15.24
C TYR A 59 0.41 -5.02 -16.12
N ARG A 60 1.31 -5.45 -17.03
CA ARG A 60 1.23 -6.73 -17.73
C ARG A 60 2.44 -7.56 -17.36
N TYR A 61 2.18 -8.78 -16.91
CA TYR A 61 3.19 -9.78 -16.58
C TYR A 61 3.08 -10.91 -17.61
N PRO A 62 3.96 -10.95 -18.62
CA PRO A 62 3.90 -11.98 -19.65
C PRO A 62 4.05 -13.38 -19.05
N GLN A 63 3.36 -14.36 -19.63
CA GLN A 63 3.62 -15.76 -19.33
C GLN A 63 5.09 -16.10 -19.58
N CYS A 64 5.68 -16.92 -18.71
CA CYS A 64 7.07 -17.33 -18.83
C CYS A 64 7.20 -18.82 -18.51
N SER A 65 7.60 -19.60 -19.52
CA SER A 65 7.76 -21.05 -19.41
C SER A 65 9.06 -21.48 -18.72
N MET A 66 9.96 -20.54 -18.39
CA MET A 66 11.22 -20.88 -17.72
C MET A 66 10.94 -21.48 -16.33
N GLU A 67 11.60 -22.61 -16.06
CA GLU A 67 11.28 -23.46 -14.92
C GLU A 67 11.67 -22.86 -13.55
N ASN A 68 12.59 -21.88 -13.52
CA ASN A 68 13.09 -21.26 -12.30
C ASN A 68 12.86 -19.74 -12.25
N GLU A 69 12.26 -19.29 -11.13
CA GLU A 69 12.40 -17.96 -10.50
C GLU A 69 12.24 -16.69 -11.36
N ALA A 70 11.50 -16.73 -12.46
CA ALA A 70 11.20 -15.50 -13.19
C ALA A 70 10.23 -14.61 -12.39
N TRP A 71 10.76 -13.52 -11.83
CA TRP A 71 9.99 -12.50 -11.12
C TRP A 71 9.48 -11.43 -12.08
N GLY A 72 8.17 -11.18 -12.05
CA GLY A 72 7.57 -10.04 -12.73
C GLY A 72 7.89 -8.74 -12.02
N ILE A 73 7.85 -8.76 -10.68
CA ILE A 73 8.37 -7.71 -9.82
C ILE A 73 9.12 -8.36 -8.66
N ASN A 74 10.34 -7.88 -8.41
CA ASN A 74 11.19 -8.31 -7.30
C ASN A 74 10.63 -7.90 -5.93
N VAL A 75 11.22 -8.42 -4.87
CA VAL A 75 10.85 -8.08 -3.48
C VAL A 75 10.98 -6.57 -3.24
N HIS A 76 9.91 -5.93 -2.79
CA HIS A 76 9.91 -4.51 -2.43
C HIS A 76 8.78 -4.20 -1.44
N THR A 77 8.81 -2.98 -0.89
CA THR A 77 7.66 -2.33 -0.25
C THR A 77 7.21 -1.14 -1.08
N ASP A 78 5.93 -0.81 -1.01
CA ASP A 78 5.41 0.40 -1.64
C ASP A 78 5.88 1.64 -0.86
N SER A 79 6.31 2.68 -1.57
CA SER A 79 6.63 3.98 -0.96
C SER A 79 5.39 4.86 -0.76
N SER A 80 4.20 4.38 -1.10
CA SER A 80 2.94 5.14 -1.00
C SER A 80 2.43 5.24 0.43
N VAL A 81 1.33 5.98 0.59
CA VAL A 81 0.49 5.88 1.79
C VAL A 81 -0.37 4.62 1.65
N LEU A 82 -1.15 4.57 0.59
CA LEU A 82 -2.03 3.45 0.26
C LEU A 82 -1.86 3.09 -1.22
N SER A 83 -2.01 1.82 -1.54
CA SER A 83 -2.22 1.35 -2.90
C SER A 83 -3.49 0.51 -3.00
N VAL A 84 -4.23 0.68 -4.10
CA VAL A 84 -5.48 -0.01 -4.40
C VAL A 84 -5.30 -0.82 -5.67
N LEU A 85 -5.28 -2.13 -5.52
CA LEU A 85 -4.96 -3.10 -6.56
C LEU A 85 -6.22 -3.84 -7.01
N ASN A 86 -6.50 -3.73 -8.31
CA ASN A 86 -7.38 -4.63 -9.04
C ASN A 86 -6.52 -5.62 -9.84
N GLN A 87 -6.74 -6.92 -9.66
CA GLN A 87 -6.00 -7.97 -10.36
C GLN A 87 -6.96 -8.91 -11.08
N ASP A 88 -6.48 -9.52 -12.16
CA ASP A 88 -7.22 -10.58 -12.85
C ASP A 88 -7.21 -11.90 -12.03
N GLN A 89 -7.76 -12.96 -12.64
CA GLN A 89 -7.86 -14.28 -12.02
C GLN A 89 -6.56 -15.11 -12.12
N VAL A 90 -5.45 -14.52 -12.55
CA VAL A 90 -4.14 -15.18 -12.64
C VAL A 90 -3.33 -14.86 -11.39
N ALA A 91 -3.02 -15.90 -10.61
CA ALA A 91 -2.21 -15.75 -9.40
C ALA A 91 -0.78 -15.29 -9.73
N GLY A 92 -0.15 -14.59 -8.77
CA GLY A 92 1.24 -14.18 -8.90
C GLY A 92 1.73 -13.29 -7.75
N LEU A 93 0.86 -12.47 -7.18
CA LEU A 93 1.18 -11.64 -6.02
C LEU A 93 1.48 -12.52 -4.80
N GLN A 94 2.61 -12.25 -4.15
CA GLN A 94 3.01 -12.84 -2.88
C GLN A 94 3.37 -11.74 -1.89
N VAL A 95 2.98 -11.92 -0.63
CA VAL A 95 3.32 -11.04 0.49
C VAL A 95 4.14 -11.83 1.51
N LEU A 96 5.10 -11.16 2.16
CA LEU A 96 5.89 -11.74 3.23
C LEU A 96 5.17 -11.51 4.56
N LYS A 97 4.91 -12.59 5.29
CA LYS A 97 4.33 -12.57 6.63
C LYS A 97 5.04 -13.61 7.49
N ASP A 98 5.53 -13.21 8.66
CA ASP A 98 6.20 -14.08 9.62
C ASP A 98 7.29 -14.93 8.96
N ASP A 99 8.15 -14.27 8.16
CA ASP A 99 9.22 -14.85 7.32
C ASP A 99 8.78 -15.87 6.26
N ASN A 100 7.47 -16.00 6.03
CA ASN A 100 6.89 -16.89 5.04
C ASN A 100 6.26 -16.11 3.87
N TRP A 101 6.54 -16.55 2.64
CA TRP A 101 5.91 -16.01 1.45
C TRP A 101 4.52 -16.61 1.25
N LEU A 102 3.50 -15.79 1.35
CA LEU A 102 2.10 -16.17 1.20
C LEU A 102 1.57 -15.70 -0.15
N GLN A 103 0.96 -16.61 -0.91
CA GLN A 103 0.31 -16.28 -2.17
C GLN A 103 -1.04 -15.62 -1.91
N VAL A 104 -1.28 -14.46 -2.53
CA VAL A 104 -2.57 -13.78 -2.48
C VAL A 104 -3.47 -14.37 -3.57
N LYS A 105 -4.43 -15.21 -3.19
CA LYS A 105 -5.35 -15.85 -4.15
C LYS A 105 -6.22 -14.81 -4.86
N PRO A 106 -6.33 -14.81 -6.20
CA PRO A 106 -7.34 -14.00 -6.86
C PRO A 106 -8.74 -14.35 -6.37
N ILE A 107 -9.55 -13.33 -6.08
CA ILE A 107 -10.97 -13.49 -5.75
C ILE A 107 -11.72 -12.56 -6.71
N PRO A 108 -12.72 -13.05 -7.47
CA PRO A 108 -13.56 -12.21 -8.31
C PRO A 108 -14.17 -11.05 -7.53
N ASP A 109 -14.36 -9.92 -8.21
CA ASP A 109 -15.04 -8.74 -7.65
C ASP A 109 -14.44 -8.23 -6.33
N THR A 110 -13.11 -8.31 -6.20
CA THR A 110 -12.40 -7.75 -5.03
C THR A 110 -11.31 -6.75 -5.43
N LEU A 111 -11.13 -5.76 -4.57
CA LEU A 111 -9.96 -4.88 -4.57
C LEU A 111 -9.05 -5.26 -3.40
N ILE A 112 -7.75 -5.18 -3.61
CA ILE A 112 -6.74 -5.36 -2.58
C ILE A 112 -6.18 -4.01 -2.19
N PHE A 113 -6.13 -3.73 -0.89
CA PHE A 113 -5.51 -2.53 -0.34
C PHE A 113 -4.20 -2.90 0.33
N ASN A 114 -3.12 -2.21 -0.03
CA ASN A 114 -1.81 -2.36 0.60
C ASN A 114 -1.38 -1.02 1.20
N LEU A 115 -0.86 -1.04 2.43
CA LEU A 115 -0.28 0.16 3.06
C LEU A 115 1.22 0.22 2.77
N GLY A 116 1.68 1.40 2.37
CA GLY A 116 3.08 1.64 2.07
C GLY A 116 3.84 2.29 3.22
N ASP A 117 5.10 2.61 2.94
CA ASP A 117 6.04 3.15 3.92
C ASP A 117 5.55 4.47 4.54
N MET A 118 4.87 5.33 3.78
CA MET A 118 4.38 6.60 4.32
C MET A 118 3.30 6.36 5.36
N MET A 119 2.39 5.40 5.14
CA MET A 119 1.38 5.05 6.12
C MET A 119 1.98 4.40 7.36
N GLN A 120 3.03 3.59 7.20
CA GLN A 120 3.76 3.05 8.35
C GLN A 120 4.38 4.17 9.20
N ALA A 121 4.95 5.19 8.57
CA ALA A 121 5.49 6.36 9.28
C ALA A 121 4.38 7.19 9.95
N ILE A 122 3.30 7.50 9.22
CA ILE A 122 2.14 8.26 9.74
C ILE A 122 1.49 7.56 10.94
N SER A 123 1.47 6.23 10.94
CA SER A 123 0.82 5.43 12.00
C SER A 123 1.74 5.08 13.17
N ASP A 124 2.95 5.66 13.24
CA ASP A 124 3.94 5.31 14.27
C ASP A 124 4.18 3.79 14.37
N ASP A 125 4.37 3.15 13.22
CA ASP A 125 4.56 1.70 13.07
C ASP A 125 3.35 0.83 13.44
N LYS A 126 2.17 1.40 13.76
CA LYS A 126 0.96 0.60 14.08
C LYS A 126 0.48 -0.21 12.87
N TYR A 127 0.62 0.35 11.67
CA TYR A 127 0.44 -0.39 10.41
C TYR A 127 1.79 -0.61 9.73
N LYS A 128 2.03 -1.82 9.21
CA LYS A 128 3.34 -2.21 8.66
C LYS A 128 3.33 -2.29 7.14
N SER A 129 4.23 -1.58 6.47
CA SER A 129 4.48 -1.73 5.04
C SER A 129 5.05 -3.11 4.76
N VAL A 130 4.29 -3.96 4.06
CA VAL A 130 4.66 -5.36 3.86
C VAL A 130 5.49 -5.56 2.59
N LYS A 131 6.55 -6.38 2.72
CA LYS A 131 7.32 -6.82 1.56
C LYS A 131 6.43 -7.68 0.68
N HIS A 132 6.46 -7.43 -0.62
CA HIS A 132 5.71 -8.19 -1.59
C HIS A 132 6.48 -8.33 -2.91
N ARG A 133 6.09 -9.32 -3.71
CA ARG A 133 6.68 -9.64 -5.01
C ARG A 133 5.63 -10.24 -5.95
N VAL A 134 5.90 -10.26 -7.25
CA VAL A 134 4.99 -10.87 -8.23
C VAL A 134 5.75 -11.93 -9.02
N LYS A 135 5.31 -13.19 -8.92
CA LYS A 135 5.82 -14.31 -9.70
C LYS A 135 5.18 -14.33 -11.09
N LEU A 136 5.96 -14.61 -12.14
CA LEU A 136 5.39 -14.87 -13.46
C LEU A 136 4.64 -16.21 -13.48
N ASN A 137 3.54 -16.26 -14.23
CA ASN A 137 2.77 -17.46 -14.46
C ASN A 137 3.30 -18.19 -15.71
N LYS A 138 3.22 -19.53 -15.73
CA LYS A 138 3.75 -20.33 -16.85
C LYS A 138 2.82 -20.38 -18.07
N GLU A 139 1.53 -20.23 -17.86
CA GLU A 139 0.47 -20.58 -18.83
C GLU A 139 -0.31 -19.38 -19.33
N LYS A 140 -0.35 -18.28 -18.56
CA LYS A 140 -1.17 -17.11 -18.87
C LYS A 140 -0.48 -15.81 -18.48
N ASP A 141 -0.68 -14.78 -19.29
CA ASP A 141 -0.36 -13.42 -18.89
C ASP A 141 -1.21 -13.04 -17.67
N ARG A 142 -0.61 -12.33 -16.71
CA ARG A 142 -1.31 -11.70 -15.60
C ARG A 142 -1.40 -10.20 -15.85
N PHE A 143 -2.54 -9.61 -15.53
CA PHE A 143 -2.77 -8.17 -15.57
C PHE A 143 -3.18 -7.65 -14.19
N SER A 144 -2.75 -6.44 -13.87
CA SER A 144 -3.26 -5.73 -12.70
C SER A 144 -3.21 -4.23 -12.88
N ILE A 145 -4.19 -3.54 -12.33
CA ILE A 145 -4.29 -2.08 -12.28
C ILE A 145 -4.12 -1.67 -10.83
N CYS A 146 -3.11 -0.84 -10.55
CA CYS A 146 -2.84 -0.36 -9.21
C CYS A 146 -2.92 1.16 -9.16
N TYR A 147 -3.74 1.71 -8.28
CA TYR A 147 -3.72 3.12 -7.92
C TYR A 147 -2.82 3.31 -6.72
N PHE A 148 -1.90 4.27 -6.78
CA PHE A 148 -1.03 4.66 -5.67
C PHE A 148 -1.35 6.09 -5.29
N VAL A 149 -1.34 6.39 -3.98
CA VAL A 149 -1.50 7.76 -3.48
C VAL A 149 -0.44 8.09 -2.45
N PHE A 150 0.00 9.34 -2.45
CA PHE A 150 1.13 9.84 -1.67
C PHE A 150 0.72 11.10 -0.89
N PRO A 151 1.52 11.54 0.09
CA PRO A 151 1.31 12.84 0.73
C PRO A 151 1.38 13.97 -0.28
N ALA A 152 0.73 15.09 0.03
CA ALA A 152 0.85 16.32 -0.73
C ALA A 152 2.32 16.79 -0.78
N GLU A 153 2.69 17.52 -1.84
CA GLU A 153 4.02 18.11 -1.93
C GLU A 153 4.27 19.05 -0.74
N GLY A 154 5.41 18.89 -0.08
CA GLY A 154 5.75 19.66 1.12
C GLY A 154 5.04 19.22 2.41
N SER A 155 4.13 18.24 2.37
CA SER A 155 3.56 17.65 3.59
C SER A 155 4.66 16.98 4.40
N VAL A 156 4.78 17.38 5.67
CA VAL A 156 5.75 16.83 6.61
C VAL A 156 5.09 15.71 7.41
N ILE A 157 5.68 14.52 7.32
CA ILE A 157 5.27 13.38 8.15
C ILE A 157 5.84 13.59 9.54
N HIS A 158 4.94 13.68 10.53
CA HIS A 158 5.27 13.77 11.93
C HIS A 158 5.04 12.41 12.58
N SER A 159 6.04 11.93 13.32
CA SER A 159 6.04 10.64 13.96
C SER A 159 6.85 10.70 15.25
N SER A 160 6.47 9.91 16.25
CA SER A 160 7.30 9.71 17.45
C SER A 160 8.52 8.83 17.19
N LYS A 161 8.47 7.98 16.16
CA LYS A 161 9.52 6.98 15.83
C LYS A 161 10.44 7.40 14.69
N TYR A 162 10.05 8.40 13.91
CA TYR A 162 10.82 8.91 12.79
C TYR A 162 11.08 10.41 12.95
N ARG A 163 12.29 10.87 12.59
CA ARG A 163 12.55 12.32 12.50
C ARG A 163 11.62 12.91 11.43
N PRO A 164 11.16 14.17 11.53
CA PRO A 164 10.30 14.76 10.51
C PRO A 164 10.92 14.73 9.11
N PHE A 165 10.13 14.35 8.10
CA PHE A 165 10.56 14.33 6.70
C PHE A 165 9.38 14.51 5.75
N THR A 166 9.65 15.00 4.54
CA THR A 166 8.67 15.05 3.45
C THR A 166 8.79 13.82 2.55
N TYR A 167 7.77 13.52 1.75
CA TYR A 167 7.87 12.45 0.76
C TYR A 167 9.02 12.69 -0.24
N SER A 168 9.29 13.94 -0.61
CA SER A 168 10.41 14.30 -1.48
C SER A 168 11.78 13.96 -0.85
N ASP A 169 11.95 14.18 0.45
CA ASP A 169 13.16 13.77 1.19
C ASP A 169 13.33 12.24 1.14
N PHE A 170 12.23 11.51 1.36
CA PHE A 170 12.22 10.06 1.26
C PHE A 170 12.62 9.57 -0.13
N GLN A 171 12.04 10.16 -1.19
CA GLN A 171 12.37 9.80 -2.57
C GLN A 171 13.84 10.07 -2.89
N ALA A 172 14.37 11.23 -2.49
CA ALA A 172 15.78 11.57 -2.71
C ALA A 172 16.70 10.57 -2.00
N GLN A 173 16.39 10.19 -0.77
CA GLN A 173 17.16 9.19 -0.03
C GLN A 173 17.08 7.81 -0.68
N VAL A 174 15.91 7.37 -1.15
CA VAL A 174 15.75 6.09 -1.86
C VAL A 174 16.54 6.08 -3.16
N GLN A 175 16.53 7.18 -3.92
CA GLN A 175 17.34 7.29 -5.14
C GLN A 175 18.83 7.17 -4.83
N GLN A 176 19.29 7.80 -3.75
CA GLN A 176 20.67 7.70 -3.30
C GLN A 176 21.02 6.27 -2.85
N ASP A 177 20.16 5.61 -2.08
CA ASP A 177 20.36 4.22 -1.64
C ASP A 177 20.42 3.27 -2.85
N VAL A 178 19.50 3.38 -3.81
CA VAL A 178 19.53 2.56 -5.03
C VAL A 178 20.79 2.81 -5.84
N LYS A 179 21.23 4.07 -5.97
CA LYS A 179 22.46 4.42 -6.69
C LYS A 179 23.72 3.85 -6.03
N THR A 180 23.75 3.77 -4.70
CA THR A 180 24.95 3.42 -3.93
C THR A 180 25.01 1.96 -3.50
N LEU A 181 23.87 1.40 -3.12
CA LEU A 181 23.72 0.05 -2.57
C LEU A 181 23.01 -0.91 -3.54
N GLY A 182 22.34 -0.39 -4.56
CA GLY A 182 21.55 -1.18 -5.51
C GLY A 182 20.14 -1.54 -5.01
N PHE A 183 19.76 -1.14 -3.79
CA PHE A 183 18.45 -1.42 -3.21
C PHE A 183 17.97 -0.29 -2.29
N LYS A 184 16.66 -0.27 -2.03
CA LYS A 184 15.99 0.67 -1.12
C LYS A 184 16.19 0.24 0.33
N VAL A 185 16.77 1.10 1.18
CA VAL A 185 16.81 0.88 2.64
C VAL A 185 15.47 1.29 3.27
N GLY A 186 14.89 2.42 2.84
CA GLY A 186 13.56 2.86 3.26
C GLY A 186 13.54 3.60 4.60
N LEU A 187 12.48 3.40 5.38
CA LEU A 187 12.19 4.18 6.59
C LEU A 187 13.28 4.12 7.68
N GLU A 188 14.11 3.07 7.69
CA GLU A 188 15.21 2.97 8.66
C GLU A 188 16.19 4.14 8.56
N ARG A 189 16.32 4.77 7.38
CA ARG A 189 17.10 6.00 7.21
C ARG A 189 16.55 7.18 8.01
N PHE A 190 15.27 7.16 8.36
CA PHE A 190 14.52 8.25 8.98
C PHE A 190 14.18 7.99 10.45
N ARG A 191 14.62 6.87 11.04
CA ARG A 191 14.43 6.61 12.47
C ARG A 191 14.91 7.79 13.31
N ALA A 192 14.11 8.19 14.29
CA ALA A 192 14.57 9.10 15.32
C ALA A 192 15.66 8.38 16.14
N ALA A 193 16.69 9.12 16.56
CA ALA A 193 17.62 8.58 17.54
C ALA A 193 16.84 8.25 18.81
N GLU A 194 17.11 7.10 19.43
CA GLU A 194 16.57 6.80 20.75
C GLU A 194 16.97 7.95 21.67
N ARG A 195 15.99 8.61 22.30
CA ARG A 195 16.30 9.48 23.43
C ARG A 195 16.82 8.55 24.51
N GLU A 196 18.08 8.69 24.89
CA GLU A 196 18.55 8.15 26.18
C GLU A 196 17.59 8.69 27.24
N LEU A 197 16.71 7.83 27.74
CA LEU A 197 16.02 8.10 28.98
C LEU A 197 17.11 8.07 30.05
N ASP A 198 17.37 9.21 30.66
CA ASP A 198 18.22 9.32 31.85
C ASP A 198 17.71 8.32 32.91
N PHE A 199 18.35 7.15 32.98
CA PHE A 199 18.18 6.19 34.06
C PHE A 199 18.86 6.75 35.31
N ASN A 200 18.21 7.70 35.99
CA ASN A 200 18.39 7.83 37.42
C ASN A 200 17.45 6.84 38.11
N GLY A 201 18.06 5.84 38.76
CA GLY A 201 17.39 4.66 39.28
C GLY A 201 16.27 4.97 40.27
N ASP A 202 15.19 4.20 40.13
CA ASP A 202 14.71 3.32 41.19
C ASP A 202 13.85 2.22 40.55
N GLY A 203 14.10 0.99 40.97
CA GLY A 203 13.60 -0.21 40.31
C GLY A 203 12.11 -0.46 40.53
N ALA A 204 11.44 -0.87 39.45
CA ALA A 204 10.39 -1.88 39.49
C ALA A 204 10.29 -2.52 38.10
N CYS A 205 10.68 -3.79 38.01
CA CYS A 205 10.38 -4.64 36.87
C CYS A 205 8.86 -4.76 36.71
N THR A 206 8.33 -4.29 35.59
CA THR A 206 7.11 -4.87 35.03
C THR A 206 7.40 -5.22 33.58
N ASN A 207 7.63 -6.51 33.32
CA ASN A 207 7.56 -7.10 31.99
C ASN A 207 6.11 -6.98 31.50
N GLY A 208 5.76 -5.83 30.93
CA GLY A 208 4.59 -5.66 30.11
C GLY A 208 4.97 -5.94 28.67
N VAL A 209 5.07 -7.22 28.31
CA VAL A 209 4.99 -7.62 26.90
C VAL A 209 3.56 -7.32 26.47
N GLY A 210 3.34 -6.10 26.00
CA GLY A 210 2.16 -5.77 25.23
C GLY A 210 2.33 -6.42 23.87
N ASP A 211 1.78 -7.61 23.70
CA ASP A 211 1.48 -8.21 22.40
C ASP A 211 0.51 -7.26 21.68
N HIS A 212 1.03 -6.17 21.12
CA HIS A 212 0.31 -5.38 20.15
C HIS A 212 0.19 -6.23 18.90
N GLU A 213 -0.98 -6.85 18.75
CA GLU A 213 -1.44 -7.52 17.54
C GLU A 213 -1.09 -6.64 16.33
N LEU A 214 -0.03 -7.02 15.61
CA LEU A 214 0.41 -6.30 14.42
C LEU A 214 -0.72 -6.41 13.40
N ILE A 215 -1.46 -5.33 13.18
CA ILE A 215 -2.50 -5.29 12.16
C ILE A 215 -1.79 -5.31 10.80
N TYR A 216 -1.82 -6.48 10.15
CA TYR A 216 -1.23 -6.65 8.82
C TYR A 216 -1.95 -5.78 7.79
N SER A 217 -1.17 -5.22 6.87
CA SER A 217 -1.59 -4.08 6.03
C SER A 217 -2.14 -4.44 4.65
N LEU A 218 -2.59 -5.70 4.47
CA LEU A 218 -3.23 -6.14 3.25
C LEU A 218 -4.70 -6.44 3.51
N PHE A 219 -5.59 -5.64 2.93
CA PHE A 219 -7.03 -5.77 3.12
C PHE A 219 -7.73 -6.08 1.81
N ARG A 220 -8.90 -6.73 1.88
CA ARG A 220 -9.77 -6.92 0.72
C ARG A 220 -11.08 -6.18 0.90
N LEU A 221 -11.50 -5.49 -0.16
CA LEU A 221 -12.85 -4.96 -0.29
C LEU A 221 -13.59 -5.78 -1.33
N PHE A 222 -14.74 -6.32 -0.95
CA PHE A 222 -15.66 -6.97 -1.88
C PHE A 222 -16.51 -5.90 -2.57
N LEU A 223 -16.47 -5.92 -3.90
CA LEU A 223 -17.35 -5.11 -4.72
C LEU A 223 -18.74 -5.78 -4.74
N PRO A 224 -19.83 -5.01 -4.74
CA PRO A 224 -21.16 -5.58 -4.88
C PRO A 224 -21.25 -6.40 -6.17
N SER A 225 -21.62 -7.67 -6.08
CA SER A 225 -21.89 -8.51 -7.25
C SER A 225 -23.19 -8.02 -7.91
N GLU A 226 -23.04 -7.24 -8.99
CA GLU A 226 -24.11 -6.60 -9.78
C GLU A 226 -25.04 -5.64 -9.01
N MET A 227 -25.45 -4.58 -9.70
CA MET A 227 -26.43 -3.60 -9.23
C MET A 227 -27.81 -4.26 -9.05
N ALA A 228 -28.04 -4.89 -7.90
CA ALA A 228 -29.37 -5.26 -7.44
C ALA A 228 -29.75 -4.37 -6.24
N ASN A 229 -30.53 -3.34 -6.54
CA ASN A 229 -31.31 -2.51 -5.60
C ASN A 229 -30.55 -1.65 -4.59
N GLY A 230 -30.02 -0.51 -5.05
CA GLY A 230 -30.10 0.76 -4.31
C GLY A 230 -29.62 0.82 -2.86
N GLY A 231 -28.70 -0.04 -2.45
CA GLY A 231 -28.12 -0.06 -1.10
C GLY A 231 -26.66 0.41 -1.15
N GLY A 232 -26.30 1.33 -0.25
CA GLY A 232 -24.95 1.90 -0.14
C GLY A 232 -23.85 0.86 0.11
N VAL A 233 -22.61 1.32 0.10
CA VAL A 233 -21.41 0.53 0.44
C VAL A 233 -21.64 -0.14 1.79
N ILE A 234 -21.75 -1.47 1.78
CA ILE A 234 -21.91 -2.26 2.99
C ILE A 234 -20.52 -2.46 3.60
N PHE A 235 -20.20 -1.67 4.60
CA PHE A 235 -19.11 -1.94 5.51
C PHE A 235 -19.61 -2.99 6.52
N HIS A 236 -19.09 -4.21 6.45
CA HIS A 236 -19.31 -5.17 7.54
C HIS A 236 -18.48 -4.72 8.76
N GLU A 237 -19.16 -4.20 9.79
CA GLU A 237 -18.62 -3.83 11.12
C GLU A 237 -18.33 -5.06 12.02
N PRO A 238 -17.43 -4.96 13.03
CA PRO A 238 -16.32 -4.02 13.20
C PRO A 238 -15.03 -4.63 12.61
N TRP A 239 -13.96 -3.84 12.57
CA TRP A 239 -12.58 -4.27 12.30
C TRP A 239 -12.13 -5.37 13.29
N GLN A 240 -12.67 -6.57 13.15
CA GLN A 240 -11.98 -7.76 13.62
C GLN A 240 -10.70 -7.81 12.80
N SER A 241 -9.58 -7.95 13.49
CA SER A 241 -8.32 -8.41 12.92
C SER A 241 -8.64 -9.60 12.04
N TYR A 242 -8.86 -9.36 10.75
CA TYR A 242 -8.90 -10.41 9.77
C TYR A 242 -7.48 -10.94 9.77
N HIS A 243 -7.25 -11.98 10.59
CA HIS A 243 -6.21 -12.95 10.33
C HIS A 243 -6.24 -13.18 8.83
N ALA A 244 -5.21 -12.67 8.14
CA ALA A 244 -5.09 -12.66 6.69
C ALA A 244 -5.91 -13.80 6.08
N VAL A 245 -7.08 -13.50 5.51
CA VAL A 245 -7.88 -14.53 4.85
C VAL A 245 -7.13 -14.85 3.56
N LEU A 246 -6.38 -15.95 3.65
CA LEU A 246 -5.54 -16.55 2.61
C LEU A 246 -6.35 -17.31 1.56
#